data_AF-A0A3S0BZN7-F1
#
_entry.id   AF-A0A3S0BZN7-F1
#
_cell.length_a   1.000
_cell.length_b   1.000
_cell.length_c   1.000
_cell.angle_alpha   90.00
_cell.angle_beta   90.00
_cell.angle_gamma   90.00
#
_symmetry.space_group_name_H-M   'P 1'
#
loop_
_entity.id
_entity.type
_entity.pdbx_description
1 polymer ?
#
loop_
_entity_poly.entity_id
_entity_poly.type
_entity_poly.pdbx_seq_one_letter_code
_entity_poly.pdbx_strand_id
1 'polypeptide(L)'
;MDATQQAAFQLAVWEFTQEVPNASGVISFGTRTGNFHVNAPDSVLNLADSYVSDALNFKGHSAFSVFKLKNASYQDLVTAEITSAVPEPETFALFLGGLGAIGLLARRRTVR
;
A
#
# COMPACT_ATOMS: atom_id res chain seq x y z
N MET A 1 4.16 -4.35 -16.36
CA MET A 1 3.94 -2.90 -16.37
C MET A 1 4.76 -2.28 -17.48
N ASP A 2 4.11 -1.53 -18.37
CA ASP A 2 4.78 -0.76 -19.43
C ASP A 2 5.35 0.57 -18.89
N ALA A 3 6.26 1.20 -19.64
CA ALA A 3 6.94 2.44 -19.29
C ALA A 3 5.95 3.58 -18.95
N THR A 4 4.84 3.71 -19.68
CA THR A 4 3.79 4.70 -19.35
C THR A 4 3.17 4.44 -17.98
N GLN A 5 2.92 3.18 -17.62
CA GLN A 5 2.35 2.83 -16.31
C GLN A 5 3.35 3.08 -15.18
N GLN A 6 4.62 2.75 -15.39
CA GLN A 6 5.69 2.98 -14.41
C GLN A 6 5.87 4.49 -14.15
N ALA A 7 5.93 5.29 -15.23
CA ALA A 7 6.04 6.74 -15.12
C ALA A 7 4.81 7.37 -14.44
N ALA A 8 3.60 6.91 -14.80
CA ALA A 8 2.37 7.42 -14.21
C ALA A 8 2.28 7.07 -12.72
N PHE A 9 2.66 5.85 -12.33
CA PHE A 9 2.70 5.45 -10.92
C PHE A 9 3.70 6.29 -10.13
N GLN A 10 4.93 6.46 -10.63
CA GLN A 10 5.94 7.29 -9.99
C GLN A 10 5.46 8.75 -9.84
N LEU A 11 4.78 9.28 -10.86
CA LEU A 11 4.24 10.62 -10.82
C LEU A 11 3.13 10.76 -9.77
N ALA A 12 2.21 9.80 -9.69
CA ALA A 12 1.17 9.78 -8.65
C ALA A 12 1.78 9.74 -7.23
N VAL A 13 2.88 9.02 -7.03
CA VAL A 13 3.61 9.03 -5.75
C VAL A 13 4.22 10.41 -5.47
N TRP A 14 4.76 11.08 -6.49
CA TRP A 14 5.26 12.45 -6.35
C TRP A 14 4.17 13.47 -6.04
N GLU A 15 2.99 13.36 -6.64
CA GLU A 15 1.82 14.17 -6.27
C GLU A 15 1.57 14.14 -4.75
N PHE A 16 1.48 12.94 -4.14
CA PHE A 16 1.26 12.86 -2.70
C PHE A 16 2.43 13.35 -1.85
N THR A 17 3.66 13.25 -2.35
CA THR A 17 4.86 13.51 -1.54
C THR A 17 5.48 14.88 -1.74
N GLN A 18 5.16 15.58 -2.82
CA GLN A 18 5.71 16.87 -3.22
C GLN A 18 4.65 17.96 -3.34
N GLU A 19 3.35 17.63 -3.40
CA GLU A 19 2.30 18.64 -3.39
C GLU A 19 2.39 19.50 -2.12
N VAL A 20 2.25 20.81 -2.32
CA VAL A 20 2.34 21.81 -1.26
C VAL A 20 1.07 22.65 -1.23
N PRO A 21 0.61 23.11 -0.06
CA PRO A 21 -0.56 23.97 -0.01
C PRO A 21 -0.36 25.25 -0.84
N ASN A 22 -1.43 25.74 -1.46
CA ASN A 22 -1.41 27.04 -2.13
C ASN A 22 -1.30 28.19 -1.11
N ALA A 23 -1.26 29.43 -1.59
CA ALA A 23 -1.17 30.61 -0.72
C ALA A 23 -2.31 30.74 0.31
N SER A 24 -3.44 30.06 0.08
CA SER A 24 -4.58 29.97 1.00
C SER A 24 -4.56 28.74 1.91
N GLY A 25 -3.50 27.92 1.86
CA GLY A 25 -3.34 26.71 2.68
C GLY A 25 -4.09 25.49 2.19
N VAL A 26 -4.65 25.51 0.96
CA VAL A 26 -5.38 24.37 0.39
C VAL A 26 -4.43 23.46 -0.38
N ILE A 27 -4.45 22.16 -0.07
CA ILE A 27 -3.78 21.11 -0.85
C ILE A 27 -4.73 20.63 -1.93
N SER A 28 -4.30 20.69 -3.18
CA SER A 28 -5.05 20.20 -4.33
C SER A 28 -4.16 19.21 -5.09
N PHE A 29 -4.53 17.93 -5.08
CA PHE A 29 -3.79 16.92 -5.82
C PHE A 29 -4.21 16.90 -7.30
N GLY A 30 -3.26 16.70 -8.20
CA GLY A 30 -3.52 16.51 -9.61
C GLY A 30 -2.42 17.13 -10.46
N THR A 31 -1.96 16.37 -11.45
CA THR A 31 -0.76 16.66 -12.25
C THR A 31 -0.83 17.94 -13.09
N ARG A 32 -2.03 18.52 -13.22
CA ARG A 32 -2.32 19.75 -13.95
C ARG A 32 -3.02 20.83 -13.13
N THR A 33 -3.46 20.51 -11.92
CA THR A 33 -4.33 21.37 -11.10
C THR A 33 -3.76 21.68 -9.73
N GLY A 34 -2.78 20.90 -9.26
CA GLY A 34 -2.01 21.14 -8.04
C GLY A 34 -0.93 22.19 -8.20
N ASN A 35 -0.24 22.52 -7.11
CA ASN A 35 0.94 23.38 -7.17
C ASN A 35 2.15 22.60 -7.65
N PHE A 36 2.24 21.32 -7.29
CA PHE A 36 3.18 20.42 -7.93
C PHE A 36 2.68 20.11 -9.35
N HIS A 37 3.56 20.29 -10.33
CA HIS A 37 3.24 20.02 -11.72
C HIS A 37 4.49 19.55 -12.45
N VAL A 38 4.30 18.66 -13.42
CA VAL A 38 5.37 18.13 -14.26
C VAL A 38 4.98 18.25 -15.73
N ASN A 39 5.97 18.33 -16.60
CA ASN A 39 5.75 18.17 -18.03
C ASN A 39 5.96 16.70 -18.42
N ALA A 40 4.91 16.04 -18.91
CA ALA A 40 4.94 14.66 -19.37
C ALA A 40 3.89 14.44 -20.47
N PRO A 41 3.96 13.34 -21.24
CA PRO A 41 2.92 13.00 -22.22
C PRO A 41 1.54 12.86 -21.57
N ASP A 42 0.49 13.25 -22.27
CA ASP A 42 -0.88 13.21 -21.74
C ASP A 42 -1.32 11.82 -21.26
N SER A 43 -0.83 10.76 -21.89
CA SER A 43 -1.10 9.38 -21.48
C SER A 43 -0.56 9.06 -20.08
N VAL A 44 0.59 9.62 -19.71
CA VAL A 44 1.20 9.48 -18.37
C VAL A 44 0.43 10.31 -17.36
N LEU A 45 0.17 11.58 -17.69
CA LEU A 45 -0.51 12.51 -16.78
C LEU A 45 -1.93 12.03 -16.45
N ASN A 46 -2.71 11.63 -17.47
CA ASN A 46 -4.09 11.14 -17.28
C ASN A 46 -4.13 9.86 -16.44
N LEU A 47 -3.17 8.96 -16.66
CA LEU A 47 -3.08 7.72 -15.88
C LEU A 47 -2.65 8.01 -14.44
N ALA A 48 -1.70 8.93 -14.22
CA ALA A 48 -1.31 9.37 -12.87
C ALA A 48 -2.48 10.01 -12.12
N ASP A 49 -3.23 10.91 -12.76
CA ASP A 49 -4.43 11.55 -12.20
C ASP A 49 -5.48 10.50 -11.81
N SER A 50 -5.64 9.41 -12.60
CA SER A 50 -6.53 8.30 -12.23
C SER A 50 -6.07 7.57 -10.97
N TYR A 51 -4.77 7.28 -10.82
CA TYR A 51 -4.23 6.64 -9.61
C TYR A 51 -4.39 7.51 -8.37
N VAL A 52 -4.16 8.83 -8.50
CA VAL A 52 -4.38 9.80 -7.41
C VAL A 52 -5.86 9.84 -7.03
N SER A 53 -6.77 9.88 -8.01
CA SER A 53 -8.21 9.87 -7.77
C SER A 53 -8.66 8.59 -7.05
N ASP A 54 -8.20 7.43 -7.52
CA ASP A 54 -8.52 6.14 -6.91
C ASP A 54 -8.02 6.07 -5.46
N ALA A 55 -6.80 6.55 -5.20
CA ALA A 55 -6.24 6.60 -3.85
C ALA A 55 -7.03 7.52 -2.90
N LEU A 56 -7.47 8.70 -3.37
CA LEU A 56 -8.29 9.63 -2.59
C LEU A 56 -9.71 9.09 -2.33
N ASN A 57 -10.23 8.28 -3.25
CA ASN A 57 -11.55 7.68 -3.15
C ASN A 57 -11.56 6.36 -2.36
N PHE A 58 -10.41 5.78 -2.05
CA PHE A 58 -10.31 4.54 -1.29
C PHE A 58 -10.96 4.69 0.11
N LYS A 59 -11.93 3.82 0.41
CA LYS A 59 -12.67 3.80 1.70
C LYS A 59 -12.39 2.55 2.55
N GLY A 60 -11.49 1.67 2.09
CA GLY A 60 -11.14 0.43 2.79
C GLY A 60 -10.12 0.65 3.92
N HIS A 61 -9.81 -0.43 4.64
CA HIS A 61 -8.67 -0.44 5.55
C HIS A 61 -7.37 -0.49 4.73
N SER A 62 -6.38 0.32 5.12
CA SER A 62 -5.07 0.26 4.46
C SER A 62 -4.40 -1.07 4.78
N ALA A 63 -4.07 -1.84 3.73
CA ALA A 63 -3.28 -3.07 3.84
C ALA A 63 -1.79 -2.79 4.05
N PHE A 64 -1.36 -1.52 3.92
CA PHE A 64 0.02 -1.11 4.04
C PHE A 64 0.20 0.12 4.93
N SER A 65 1.36 0.19 5.59
CA SER A 65 1.91 1.38 6.20
C SER A 65 2.89 1.98 5.22
N VAL A 66 2.75 3.27 4.94
CA VAL A 66 3.58 3.97 3.95
C VAL A 66 4.59 4.85 4.69
N PHE A 67 5.86 4.74 4.31
CA PHE A 67 6.95 5.53 4.88
C PHE A 67 7.66 6.32 3.80
N LYS A 68 7.90 7.61 4.06
CA LYS A 68 8.72 8.48 3.23
C LYS A 68 10.10 8.64 3.87
N LEU A 69 11.11 8.06 3.24
CA LEU A 69 12.52 8.20 3.64
C LEU A 69 13.11 9.40 2.90
N LYS A 70 13.61 10.37 3.67
CA LYS A 70 14.17 11.60 3.11
C LYS A 70 15.68 11.55 3.00
N ASN A 71 16.21 12.15 1.94
CA ASN A 71 17.65 12.33 1.78
C ASN A 71 17.97 13.73 1.23
N ALA A 72 19.07 14.33 1.71
CA ALA A 72 19.47 15.67 1.26
C ALA A 72 20.17 15.68 -0.11
N SER A 73 20.75 14.56 -0.52
CA SER A 73 21.59 14.43 -1.71
C SER A 73 20.98 13.57 -2.82
N TYR A 74 20.04 12.69 -2.47
CA TYR A 74 19.40 11.75 -3.38
C TYR A 74 17.89 11.90 -3.36
N GLN A 75 17.22 11.29 -4.34
CA GLN A 75 15.77 11.22 -4.39
C GLN A 75 15.22 10.54 -3.14
N ASP A 76 14.18 11.14 -2.57
CA ASP A 76 13.40 10.54 -1.49
C ASP A 76 12.79 9.20 -1.93
N LEU A 77 12.79 8.22 -1.02
CA LEU A 77 12.23 6.89 -1.27
C LEU A 77 10.91 6.73 -0.51
N VAL A 78 9.87 6.27 -1.20
CA VAL A 78 8.62 5.83 -0.58
C VAL A 78 8.62 4.31 -0.53
N THR A 79 8.43 3.76 0.67
CA THR A 79 8.31 2.32 0.90
C THR A 79 6.98 1.99 1.57
N ALA A 80 6.50 0.78 1.36
CA ALA A 80 5.26 0.27 1.91
C ALA A 80 5.50 -1.06 2.63
N GLU A 81 5.02 -1.19 3.85
CA GLU A 81 5.08 -2.42 4.64
C GLU A 81 3.66 -2.91 4.94
N ILE A 82 3.44 -4.22 4.95
CA ILE A 82 2.10 -4.78 5.19
C ILE A 82 1.67 -4.50 6.64
N THR A 83 0.53 -3.83 6.84
CA THR A 83 0.00 -3.47 8.18
C THR A 83 -0.72 -4.62 8.87
N SER A 84 -1.40 -5.47 8.10
CA SER A 84 -2.09 -6.63 8.66
C SER A 84 -1.14 -7.83 8.65
N ALA A 85 -0.47 -8.05 9.77
CA ALA A 85 -0.20 -9.44 10.14
C ALA A 85 -1.58 -10.10 10.28
N VAL A 86 -1.93 -10.98 9.35
CA VAL A 86 -3.15 -11.79 9.47
C VAL A 86 -3.07 -12.47 10.83
N PRO A 87 -4.05 -12.26 11.73
CA PRO A 87 -4.06 -13.00 12.96
C PRO A 87 -3.99 -14.49 12.60
N GLU A 88 -2.99 -15.20 13.12
CA GLU A 88 -2.94 -16.66 13.05
C GLU A 88 -3.62 -17.37 14.25
N PRO A 89 -4.60 -16.82 15.02
CA PRO A 89 -5.13 -17.55 16.17
C PRO A 89 -5.85 -18.82 15.74
N GLU A 90 -6.40 -18.86 14.52
CA GLU A 90 -7.05 -20.05 13.98
C GLU A 90 -6.05 -21.13 13.52
N THR A 91 -4.87 -20.74 13.04
CA THR A 91 -3.82 -21.70 12.66
C THR A 91 -3.34 -22.48 13.87
N PHE A 92 -3.11 -21.81 15.01
CA PHE A 92 -2.76 -22.48 16.26
C PHE A 92 -3.92 -23.30 16.81
N ALA A 93 -5.16 -22.81 16.72
CA ALA A 93 -6.33 -23.57 17.13
C ALA A 93 -6.54 -24.84 16.30
N LEU A 94 -6.35 -24.77 14.97
CA LEU A 94 -6.42 -25.92 14.07
C LEU A 94 -5.25 -26.88 14.27
N PHE A 95 -4.04 -26.36 14.50
CA PHE A 95 -2.87 -27.17 14.80
C PHE A 95 -3.05 -27.94 16.13
N LEU A 96 -3.46 -27.25 17.19
CA LEU A 96 -3.75 -27.86 18.49
C LEU A 96 -4.96 -28.80 18.42
N GLY A 97 -6.00 -28.44 17.65
CA GLY A 97 -7.14 -29.30 17.38
C GLY A 97 -6.73 -30.60 16.67
N GLY A 98 -5.86 -30.50 15.66
CA GLY A 98 -5.30 -31.64 14.94
C GLY A 98 -4.44 -32.54 15.85
N LEU A 99 -3.53 -31.95 16.64
CA LEU A 99 -2.73 -32.68 17.62
C LEU A 99 -3.58 -33.35 18.70
N GLY A 100 -4.62 -32.66 19.19
CA GLY A 100 -5.57 -33.19 20.16
C GLY A 100 -6.32 -34.40 19.61
N ALA A 101 -6.78 -34.35 18.36
CA ALA A 101 -7.44 -35.46 17.69
C ALA A 101 -6.50 -36.69 17.54
N ILE A 102 -5.25 -36.47 17.10
CA ILE A 102 -4.25 -37.54 16.97
C ILE A 102 -3.91 -38.15 18.34
N GLY A 103 -3.73 -37.33 19.37
CA GLY A 103 -3.45 -37.78 20.74
C GLY A 103 -4.57 -38.64 21.32
N LEU A 104 -5.83 -38.26 21.11
CA LEU A 104 -6.99 -39.06 21.52
C LEU A 104 -7.07 -40.41 20.78
N LEU A 105 -6.78 -40.43 19.47
CA LEU A 105 -6.74 -41.67 18.70
C LEU A 105 -5.61 -42.60 19.15
N ALA A 106 -4.42 -42.06 19.45
CA ALA A 106 -3.28 -42.83 19.94
C ALA A 106 -3.58 -43.49 21.30
N ARG A 107 -4.21 -42.77 22.23
CA ARG A 107 -4.62 -43.29 23.56
C ARG A 107 -5.59 -44.48 23.47
N ARG A 108 -6.46 -44.51 22.46
CA ARG A 108 -7.40 -45.63 22.27
C ARG A 108 -6.74 -46.91 21.75
N ARG A 109 -5.55 -46.80 21.14
CA ARG A 109 -4.81 -47.95 20.59
C ARG A 109 -3.99 -48.69 21.66
N THR A 110 -3.61 -48.00 22.73
CA THR A 110 -2.80 -48.58 23.83
C THR A 110 -3.63 -49.22 24.95
N VAL A 111 -4.96 -49.08 24.94
CA VAL A 111 -5.89 -49.70 25.91
C VAL A 111 -6.45 -51.05 25.39
N ARG A 112 -5.75 -51.70 24.46
CA ARG A 112 -5.94 -53.11 24.07
C ARG A 112 -4.66 -53.86 24.37
#